data_AF-A0AAP4VLT3-F1
#
_entry.id   AF-A0AAP4VLT3-F1
#
_cell.length_a   1.000
_cell.length_b   1.000
_cell.length_c   1.000
_cell.angle_alpha   90.00
_cell.angle_beta   90.00
_cell.angle_gamma   90.00
#
_symmetry.space_group_name_H-M   'P 1'
#
loop_
_entity.id
_entity.type
_entity.pdbx_description
1 polymer ?
#
loop_
_entity_poly.entity_id
_entity_poly.type
_entity_poly.pdbx_seq_one_letter_code
_entity_poly.pdbx_strand_id
1 'polypeptide(L)' 'MSERFSKPNMIAALERRAEALQKKHGFNPSNGTAQLTGPLATQEAAVAYGDFRLTLDLIQWIEDGSFFRH' A
#
# COMPACT_ATOMS: atom_id res chain seq x y z
N MET A 1 3.72 -14.18 23.76
CA MET A 1 2.81 -13.50 22.82
C MET A 1 3.53 -12.36 22.07
N SER A 2 4.49 -12.63 21.17
CA SER A 2 5.18 -11.55 20.44
C SER A 2 5.46 -11.84 18.96
N GLU A 3 5.20 -13.04 18.44
CA GLU A 3 5.48 -13.35 17.03
C GLU A 3 4.47 -12.73 16.06
N ARG A 4 3.27 -12.37 16.52
CA ARG A 4 2.22 -11.75 15.68
C ARG A 4 2.62 -10.39 15.10
N PHE A 5 3.55 -9.67 15.73
CA PHE A 5 4.02 -8.34 15.30
C PHE A 5 5.50 -8.36 14.89
N SER A 6 5.98 -9.46 14.29
CA SER A 6 7.30 -9.48 13.67
C SER A 6 7.31 -8.64 12.39
N LYS A 7 8.45 -8.01 12.06
CA LYS A 7 8.66 -7.26 10.80
C LYS A 7 8.20 -8.06 9.55
N PRO A 8 8.53 -9.35 9.39
CA PRO A 8 8.03 -10.16 8.26
C PRO A 8 6.50 -10.29 8.22
N ASN A 9 5.86 -10.48 9.38
CA ASN A 9 4.40 -10.61 9.45
C ASN A 9 3.69 -9.30 9.13
N MET A 10 4.27 -8.16 9.52
CA MET A 10 3.74 -6.83 9.19
C MET A 10 3.87 -6.53 7.69
N ILE A 11 5.04 -6.80 7.09
CA ILE A 11 5.24 -6.63 5.64
C ILE A 11 4.26 -7.51 4.86
N ALA A 12 4.16 -8.79 5.20
CA ALA A 12 3.24 -9.71 4.52
C ALA A 12 1.76 -9.29 4.62
N ALA A 13 1.36 -8.67 5.75
CA ALA A 13 0.01 -8.15 5.90
C ALA A 13 -0.25 -6.91 5.02
N LEU A 14 0.75 -6.02 4.90
CA LEU A 14 0.68 -4.84 4.04
C LEU A 14 0.69 -5.25 2.56
N GLU A 15 1.55 -6.19 2.15
CA GLU A 15 1.61 -6.71 0.78
C GLU A 15 0.26 -7.28 0.34
N ARG A 16 -0.37 -8.14 1.15
CA ARG A 16 -1.72 -8.68 0.85
C ARG A 16 -2.76 -7.58 0.67
N ARG A 17 -2.66 -6.48 1.42
CA ARG A 17 -3.60 -5.36 1.32
C ARG A 17 -3.35 -4.55 0.05
N ALA A 18 -2.08 -4.32 -0.30
CA ALA A 18 -1.71 -3.70 -1.56
C ALA A 18 -2.18 -4.52 -2.77
N GLU A 19 -1.95 -5.84 -2.75
CA GLU A 19 -2.43 -6.77 -3.79
C GLU A 19 -3.95 -6.77 -3.94
N ALA A 20 -4.70 -6.72 -2.83
CA ALA A 20 -6.16 -6.66 -2.87
C ALA A 20 -6.66 -5.37 -3.54
N LEU A 21 -6.04 -4.22 -3.23
CA LEU A 21 -6.38 -2.93 -3.84
C LEU A 21 -6.01 -2.90 -5.33
N GLN A 22 -4.83 -3.43 -5.68
CA GLN A 22 -4.39 -3.59 -7.05
C GLN A 22 -5.35 -4.48 -7.86
N LYS A 23 -5.79 -5.61 -7.31
CA LYS A 23 -6.72 -6.52 -8.00
C LYS A 23 -8.13 -5.91 -8.13
N LYS A 24 -8.61 -5.20 -7.12
CA LYS A 24 -9.96 -4.60 -7.12
C LYS A 24 -10.06 -3.42 -8.09
N HIS A 25 -9.05 -2.54 -8.13
CA HIS A 25 -9.11 -1.29 -8.87
C HIS A 25 -8.19 -1.23 -10.10
N GLY A 26 -7.35 -2.25 -10.31
CA GLY A 26 -6.38 -2.27 -11.41
C GLY A 26 -5.18 -1.34 -11.20
N PHE A 27 -4.87 -0.99 -9.94
CA PHE A 27 -3.78 -0.05 -9.67
C PHE A 27 -2.42 -0.62 -10.05
N ASN A 28 -1.60 0.22 -10.68
CA ASN A 28 -0.22 -0.04 -11.01
C ASN A 28 0.69 0.85 -10.15
N PRO A 29 1.64 0.26 -9.38
CA PRO A 29 2.58 1.03 -8.57
C PRO A 29 3.49 1.96 -9.39
N SER A 30 3.72 1.67 -10.67
CA SER A 30 4.62 2.44 -11.55
C SER A 30 3.98 3.65 -12.22
N ASN A 31 2.64 3.74 -12.24
CA ASN A 31 1.92 4.79 -12.99
C ASN A 31 1.46 5.99 -12.13
N GLY A 32 1.83 6.02 -10.85
CA GLY A 32 1.48 7.14 -9.96
C GLY A 32 -0.02 7.46 -9.95
N THR A 33 -0.36 8.74 -9.79
CA THR A 33 -1.74 9.22 -9.86
C THR A 33 -2.30 9.28 -11.28
N ALA A 34 -1.48 9.06 -12.33
CA ALA A 34 -1.93 9.14 -13.72
C ALA A 34 -3.04 8.11 -14.05
N GLN A 35 -3.12 7.04 -13.28
CA GLN A 35 -4.19 6.04 -13.38
C GLN A 35 -5.54 6.51 -12.81
N LEU A 36 -5.61 7.62 -12.06
CA LEU A 36 -6.86 8.21 -11.57
C LEU A 36 -7.54 9.09 -12.63
N THR A 37 -7.45 8.69 -13.90
CA THR A 37 -8.08 9.37 -15.02
C THR A 37 -9.11 8.44 -15.66
N GLY A 38 -10.10 9.00 -16.36
CA GLY A 38 -11.14 8.20 -17.01
C GLY A 38 -11.99 7.40 -16.00
N PRO A 39 -12.18 6.07 -16.16
CA PRO A 39 -13.05 5.25 -15.30
C PRO A 39 -12.65 5.23 -13.81
N LEU A 40 -11.41 5.58 -13.50
CA LEU A 40 -10.86 5.63 -12.13
C LEU A 40 -10.81 7.06 -11.56
N ALA A 41 -11.38 8.05 -12.24
CA ALA A 41 -11.54 9.42 -11.74
C ALA A 41 -12.73 9.55 -10.76
N THR A 42 -12.92 8.55 -9.89
CA THR A 42 -13.96 8.56 -8.87
C THR A 42 -13.36 8.82 -7.50
N GLN A 43 -14.14 9.42 -6.60
CA GLN A 43 -13.69 9.67 -5.22
C GLN A 43 -13.30 8.36 -4.51
N GLU A 44 -14.05 7.27 -4.74
CA GLU A 44 -13.71 5.96 -4.17
C GLU A 44 -12.35 5.47 -4.69
N ALA A 45 -12.09 5.54 -5.99
CA ALA A 45 -10.82 5.11 -6.56
C ALA A 45 -9.66 6.00 -6.09
N ALA A 46 -9.88 7.30 -5.90
CA ALA A 46 -8.87 8.21 -5.36
C ALA A 46 -8.52 7.88 -3.90
N VAL A 47 -9.52 7.60 -3.05
CA VAL A 47 -9.29 7.17 -1.66
C VAL A 47 -8.58 5.83 -1.63
N ALA A 48 -9.06 4.85 -2.40
CA ALA A 48 -8.44 3.53 -2.49
C ALA A 48 -7.00 3.59 -3.00
N TYR A 49 -6.70 4.52 -3.91
CA TYR A 49 -5.33 4.75 -4.39
C TYR A 49 -4.44 5.39 -3.32
N GLY A 50 -4.97 6.33 -2.53
CA GLY A 50 -4.28 6.87 -1.35
C GLY A 50 -3.91 5.78 -0.36
N ASP A 51 -4.85 4.88 -0.04
CA ASP A 51 -4.61 3.72 0.84
C ASP A 51 -3.56 2.77 0.26
N PHE A 52 -3.62 2.51 -1.05
CA PHE A 52 -2.64 1.68 -1.75
C PHE A 52 -1.24 2.28 -1.64
N ARG A 53 -1.11 3.59 -1.90
CA ARG A 53 0.19 4.27 -1.86
C ARG A 53 0.76 4.32 -0.44
N LEU A 54 -0.06 4.65 0.54
CA LEU A 54 0.33 4.62 1.95
C LEU A 54 0.83 3.23 2.37
N THR A 55 0.17 2.16 1.92
CA THR A 55 0.59 0.79 2.21
C THR A 55 1.99 0.49 1.64
N LEU A 56 2.29 0.92 0.42
CA LEU A 56 3.61 0.76 -0.19
C LEU A 56 4.69 1.58 0.53
N ASP A 57 4.38 2.83 0.88
CA ASP A 57 5.33 3.70 1.58
C ASP A 57 5.63 3.14 2.99
N LEU A 58 4.65 2.56 3.68
CA LEU A 58 4.85 1.89 4.97
C LEU A 58 5.74 0.65 4.85
N ILE A 59 5.58 -0.16 3.79
CA ILE A 59 6.47 -1.30 3.52
C ILE A 59 7.91 -0.79 3.40
N GLN A 60 8.13 0.24 2.56
CA GLN A 60 9.44 0.85 2.36
C GLN A 60 10.04 1.37 3.67
N TRP A 61 9.25 2.06 4.51
CA TRP A 61 9.73 2.58 5.80
C TRP A 61 10.12 1.47 6.79
N ILE A 62 9.38 0.36 6.81
CA ILE A 62 9.69 -0.80 7.64
C ILE A 62 10.98 -1.48 7.12
N GLU A 63 11.13 -1.60 5.80
CA GLU A 63 12.30 -2.18 5.16
C GLU A 63 13.56 -1.37 5.42
N ASP A 64 13.51 -0.05 5.17
CA ASP A 64 14.60 0.91 5.37
C ASP A 64 14.96 1.12 6.87
N GLY A 65 14.09 0.65 7.77
CA GLY A 65 14.25 0.80 9.22
C GLY A 65 14.03 2.23 9.72
N SER A 66 13.59 3.15 8.85
CA SER A 66 13.24 4.52 9.21
C SER A 66 12.03 4.59 10.15
N PHE A 67 11.18 3.56 10.13
CA PHE A 67 10.04 3.43 11.04
C PHE A 67 10.43 3.26 12.53
N PHE A 68 11.64 2.75 12.81
CA PHE A 68 12.09 2.44 14.18
C PHE A 68 13.23 3.34 14.67
N ARG A 69 13.63 4.36 13.89
CA ARG A 69 14.66 5.34 14.27
C ARG A 69 14.04 6.60 14.91
N HIS A 70 13.28 6.46 15.99
CA HIS A 70 12.92 7.58 16.87
C HIS A 70 12.69 7.08 18.30
#